data_AF-A0A642BTP0-F1
#
_entry.id   AF-A0A642BTP0-F1
#
_cell.length_a   1.000
_cell.length_b   1.000
_cell.length_c   1.000
_cell.angle_alpha   90.00
_cell.angle_beta   90.00
_cell.angle_gamma   90.00
#
_symmetry.space_group_name_H-M   'P 1'
#
loop_
_entity.id
_entity.type
_entity.pdbx_description
1 polymer ?
#
loop_
_entity_poly.entity_id
_entity_poly.type
_entity_poly.pdbx_seq_one_letter_code
_entity_poly.pdbx_strand_id
1 'polypeptide(L)'
;TKKMDNDVLNMKGGRYTTCDEHDHPHIYIQMTKAKVRPKKNIVTGPVYMVFEDVPLYPIGLPFCFFPFSSSYSSGIIMPTFGDESSRGFYLRDGGYYFALSDYMDLALTGEIYTKGSWGLSARSSYRKRYKFSGSFNASYLVTRLGDKGLPDYSLSKDFKLNWTHSQDPKANPYRTFSASVNFATSSYDRNNLNSFYPGSQGFADANQNTKGSSISITQRFPNNPFSISATMNVNQRSKDSTISLTLPDITITMSRIFPFKRKNAVGKERWYEKISMSYNGYLRNSIDTKEDKLFKSSLVKDWRNAMQHQIPVSATFSLFKYLNISPSFNYTER
;
A
#
# COMPACT_ATOMS: atom_id res chain seq x y z
N THR A 1 34.11 -33.79 -14.63
CA THR A 1 33.98 -32.95 -13.41
C THR A 1 34.87 -33.53 -12.32
N LYS A 2 35.36 -32.74 -11.36
CA LYS A 2 36.18 -33.22 -10.23
C LYS A 2 35.55 -32.78 -8.91
N LYS A 3 35.15 -33.74 -8.08
CA LYS A 3 34.65 -33.50 -6.72
C LYS A 3 35.84 -33.46 -5.75
N MET A 4 35.88 -32.47 -4.86
CA MET A 4 36.88 -32.33 -3.80
C MET A 4 36.29 -32.73 -2.44
N ASP A 5 37.14 -33.02 -1.46
CA ASP A 5 36.77 -33.48 -0.11
C ASP A 5 35.79 -32.55 0.62
N ASN A 6 35.81 -31.25 0.33
CA ASN A 6 34.87 -30.27 0.89
C ASN A 6 33.52 -30.20 0.13
N ASP A 7 33.13 -31.27 -0.56
CA ASP A 7 31.91 -31.35 -1.40
C ASP A 7 31.89 -30.31 -2.54
N VAL A 8 33.04 -29.69 -2.85
CA VAL A 8 33.19 -28.69 -3.92
C VAL A 8 33.36 -29.39 -5.25
N LEU A 9 32.53 -29.03 -6.23
CA LEU A 9 32.53 -29.59 -7.57
C LEU A 9 33.17 -28.60 -8.55
N ASN A 10 34.30 -28.98 -9.14
CA ASN A 10 34.90 -28.24 -10.25
C ASN A 10 34.47 -28.86 -11.58
N MET A 11 33.87 -28.05 -12.45
CA MET A 11 33.38 -28.43 -13.77
C MET A 11 34.11 -27.65 -14.86
N LYS A 12 34.38 -28.30 -16.00
CA LYS A 12 34.96 -27.68 -17.20
C LYS A 12 34.00 -27.98 -18.35
N GLY A 13 33.61 -26.96 -19.12
CA GLY A 13 32.64 -27.10 -20.21
C GLY A 13 31.23 -27.49 -19.74
N GLY A 14 30.78 -26.95 -18.60
CA GLY A 14 29.46 -27.27 -18.06
C GLY A 14 28.33 -26.57 -18.82
N ARG A 15 27.17 -27.22 -18.91
CA ARG A 15 25.91 -26.62 -19.37
C ARG A 15 24.98 -26.45 -18.18
N TYR A 16 24.34 -25.30 -18.07
CA TYR A 16 23.29 -25.06 -17.08
C TYR A 16 22.01 -24.66 -17.79
N THR A 17 20.94 -25.41 -17.56
CA THR A 17 19.61 -25.13 -18.10
C THR A 17 18.58 -25.25 -16.99
N THR A 18 17.50 -24.48 -17.10
CA THR A 18 16.29 -24.62 -16.29
C THR A 18 15.17 -25.27 -17.09
N CYS A 19 15.45 -25.78 -18.29
CA CYS A 19 14.49 -26.48 -19.14
C CYS A 19 14.37 -27.94 -18.69
N ASP A 20 13.15 -28.47 -18.71
CA ASP A 20 12.88 -29.87 -18.31
C ASP A 20 13.42 -30.88 -19.34
N GLU A 21 13.63 -30.45 -20.59
CA GLU A 21 14.17 -31.25 -21.68
C GLU A 21 15.71 -31.13 -21.72
N HIS A 22 16.37 -32.15 -21.17
CA HIS A 22 17.83 -32.13 -20.94
C HIS A 22 18.67 -32.47 -22.19
N ASP A 23 18.09 -33.16 -23.18
CA ASP A 23 18.80 -33.58 -24.39
C ASP A 23 18.90 -32.42 -25.41
N HIS A 24 17.83 -31.65 -25.55
CA HIS A 24 17.75 -30.45 -26.39
C HIS A 24 17.15 -29.27 -25.62
N PRO A 25 17.89 -28.69 -24.66
CA PRO A 25 17.39 -27.57 -23.90
C PRO A 25 17.23 -26.34 -24.80
N HIS A 26 16.02 -25.77 -24.83
CA HIS A 26 15.71 -24.55 -25.58
C HIS A 26 16.69 -23.40 -25.25
N ILE A 27 17.11 -23.31 -23.99
CA ILE A 27 18.07 -22.31 -23.52
C ILE A 27 19.04 -22.97 -22.54
N TYR A 28 20.34 -22.76 -22.72
CA TYR A 28 21.35 -23.11 -21.73
C TYR A 28 22.48 -22.08 -21.67
N ILE A 29 23.06 -21.93 -20.47
CA ILE A 29 24.27 -21.16 -20.25
C ILE A 29 25.46 -22.11 -20.37
N GLN A 30 26.33 -21.85 -21.35
CA GLN A 30 27.56 -22.61 -21.54
C GLN A 30 28.67 -21.99 -20.69
N MET A 31 29.24 -22.79 -19.79
CA MET A 31 30.26 -22.38 -18.83
C MET A 31 31.60 -23.01 -19.16
N THR A 32 32.62 -22.19 -19.44
CA THR A 32 33.97 -22.70 -19.74
C THR A 32 34.59 -23.42 -18.54
N LYS A 33 34.47 -22.83 -17.34
CA LYS A 33 34.90 -23.38 -16.05
C LYS A 33 33.89 -22.97 -14.98
N ALA A 34 33.55 -23.87 -14.06
CA ALA A 34 32.67 -23.56 -12.94
C ALA A 34 33.16 -24.25 -11.66
N LYS A 35 33.04 -23.56 -10.53
CA LYS A 35 33.26 -24.07 -9.18
C LYS A 35 31.95 -23.98 -8.43
N VAL A 36 31.29 -25.13 -8.27
CA VAL A 36 30.02 -25.28 -7.57
C VAL A 36 30.32 -25.64 -6.12
N ARG A 37 29.86 -24.81 -5.19
CA ARG A 37 29.87 -25.07 -3.75
C ARG A 37 28.42 -25.31 -3.32
N PRO A 38 28.01 -26.56 -3.08
CA PRO A 38 26.65 -26.89 -2.67
C PRO A 38 26.19 -26.01 -1.50
N LYS A 39 24.94 -25.55 -1.53
CA LYS A 39 24.31 -24.69 -0.50
C LYS A 39 24.96 -23.31 -0.27
N LYS A 40 25.92 -22.89 -1.12
CA LYS A 40 26.61 -21.60 -0.98
C LYS A 40 26.58 -20.78 -2.26
N ASN A 41 27.25 -21.22 -3.32
CA ASN A 41 27.33 -20.49 -4.59
C ASN A 41 27.91 -21.32 -5.73
N ILE A 42 27.67 -20.87 -6.95
CA ILE A 42 28.42 -21.24 -8.15
C ILE A 42 29.23 -20.03 -8.60
N VAL A 43 30.53 -20.22 -8.78
CA VAL A 43 31.40 -19.23 -9.43
C VAL A 43 31.82 -19.78 -10.78
N THR A 44 31.54 -19.05 -11.84
CA THR A 44 31.86 -19.44 -13.22
C THR A 44 32.93 -18.52 -13.80
N GLY A 45 33.78 -19.07 -14.67
CA GLY A 45 34.62 -18.28 -15.58
C GLY A 45 33.78 -17.69 -16.71
N PRO A 46 34.37 -17.41 -17.89
CA PRO A 46 33.59 -16.90 -19.02
C PRO A 46 32.40 -17.80 -19.35
N VAL A 47 31.22 -17.19 -19.44
CA VAL A 47 29.96 -17.84 -19.79
C VAL A 47 29.30 -17.12 -20.95
N TYR A 48 28.55 -17.85 -21.76
CA TYR A 48 27.72 -17.30 -22.82
C TYR A 48 26.40 -18.05 -22.91
N MET A 49 25.35 -17.35 -23.35
CA MET A 49 24.04 -17.94 -23.55
C MET A 49 24.00 -18.68 -24.90
N VAL A 50 23.34 -19.83 -24.92
CA VAL A 50 23.05 -20.60 -26.12
C VAL A 50 21.53 -20.76 -26.20
N PHE A 51 20.96 -20.40 -27.33
CA PHE A 51 19.54 -20.52 -27.63
C PHE A 51 19.39 -21.47 -28.81
N GLU A 52 18.66 -22.58 -28.65
CA GLU A 52 18.52 -23.62 -29.68
C GLU A 52 19.85 -24.01 -30.36
N ASP A 53 20.88 -24.28 -29.56
CA ASP A 53 22.24 -24.60 -30.02
C ASP A 53 22.96 -23.51 -30.85
N VAL A 54 22.39 -22.32 -30.96
CA VAL A 54 23.04 -21.13 -31.53
C VAL A 54 23.71 -20.33 -30.40
N PRO A 55 25.05 -20.27 -30.37
CA PRO A 55 25.77 -19.53 -29.33
C PRO A 55 25.66 -18.02 -29.54
N LEU A 56 25.10 -17.32 -28.56
CA LEU A 56 25.03 -15.86 -28.51
C LEU A 56 26.31 -15.29 -27.88
N TYR A 57 27.42 -15.39 -28.61
CA TYR A 57 28.72 -14.85 -28.19
C TYR A 57 28.71 -13.38 -27.76
N PRO A 58 27.89 -12.47 -28.33
CA PRO A 58 27.80 -11.08 -27.86
C PRO A 58 27.18 -10.93 -26.47
N ILE A 59 26.38 -11.90 -26.02
CA ILE A 59 25.68 -11.91 -24.72
C ILE A 59 26.45 -12.85 -23.76
N GLY A 60 27.75 -12.60 -23.64
CA GLY A 60 28.66 -13.34 -22.75
C GLY A 60 29.10 -12.49 -21.56
N LEU A 61 29.21 -13.11 -20.39
CA LEU A 61 29.78 -12.48 -19.19
C LEU A 61 31.18 -13.06 -18.93
N PRO A 62 32.18 -12.24 -18.58
CA PRO A 62 33.55 -12.71 -18.30
C PRO A 62 33.61 -13.61 -17.06
N PHE A 63 32.66 -13.45 -16.14
CA PHE A 63 32.41 -14.33 -15.01
C PHE A 63 30.95 -14.17 -14.59
N CYS A 64 30.36 -15.22 -14.03
CA CYS A 64 29.01 -15.15 -13.45
C CYS A 64 29.01 -15.81 -12.06
N PHE A 65 28.33 -15.16 -11.12
CA PHE A 65 28.22 -15.58 -9.72
C PHE A 65 26.76 -15.89 -9.40
N PHE A 66 26.45 -17.16 -9.12
CA PHE A 66 25.10 -17.59 -8.73
C PHE A 66 25.10 -17.96 -7.24
N PRO A 67 24.60 -17.11 -6.34
CA PRO A 67 24.45 -17.48 -4.94
C PRO A 67 23.32 -18.51 -4.78
N PHE A 68 23.57 -19.56 -4.00
CA PHE A 68 22.51 -20.42 -3.50
C PHE A 68 22.06 -19.86 -2.15
N SER A 69 21.37 -18.73 -2.13
CA SER A 69 20.82 -18.18 -0.90
C SER A 69 19.31 -18.39 -0.84
N SER A 70 18.85 -19.13 0.16
CA SER A 70 17.45 -19.16 0.60
C SER A 70 17.09 -17.93 1.46
N SER A 71 18.04 -17.03 1.71
CA SER A 71 17.85 -15.81 2.48
C SER A 71 17.45 -14.65 1.58
N TYR A 72 16.53 -13.81 2.07
CA TYR A 72 16.10 -12.55 1.50
C TYR A 72 17.30 -11.69 1.03
N SER A 73 17.46 -11.52 -0.28
CA SER A 73 18.65 -10.89 -0.88
C SER A 73 18.27 -9.88 -1.96
N SER A 74 19.05 -8.80 -2.05
CA SER A 74 18.92 -7.81 -3.11
C SER A 74 19.27 -8.41 -4.48
N GLY A 75 18.61 -7.95 -5.53
CA GLY A 75 18.77 -8.52 -6.87
C GLY A 75 18.29 -7.61 -7.99
N ILE A 76 18.75 -7.88 -9.21
CA ILE A 76 18.31 -7.17 -10.40
C ILE A 76 16.93 -7.73 -10.81
N ILE A 77 15.97 -6.85 -11.03
CA ILE A 77 14.66 -7.18 -11.59
C ILE A 77 14.79 -7.07 -13.11
N MET A 78 14.61 -8.20 -13.80
CA MET A 78 14.68 -8.23 -15.25
C MET A 78 13.50 -7.48 -15.86
N PRO A 79 13.76 -6.59 -16.82
CA PRO A 79 12.69 -5.88 -17.51
C PRO A 79 11.91 -6.82 -18.44
N THR A 80 10.66 -6.46 -18.68
CA THR A 80 9.81 -7.06 -19.71
C THR A 80 9.89 -6.20 -20.97
N PHE A 81 10.18 -6.82 -22.12
CA PHE A 81 10.15 -6.14 -23.41
C PHE A 81 8.82 -6.40 -24.12
N GLY A 82 8.40 -5.47 -24.97
CA GLY A 82 7.20 -5.61 -25.79
C GLY A 82 7.02 -4.41 -26.70
N ASP A 83 5.89 -4.35 -27.41
CA ASP A 83 5.52 -3.23 -28.26
C ASP A 83 4.11 -2.73 -27.96
N GLU A 84 3.92 -1.44 -28.21
CA GLU A 84 2.64 -0.76 -28.07
C GLU A 84 2.44 0.18 -29.26
N SER A 85 1.23 0.21 -29.83
CA SER A 85 0.88 1.09 -30.94
C SER A 85 1.09 2.57 -30.61
N SER A 86 0.76 2.99 -29.39
CA SER A 86 0.76 4.40 -28.99
C SER A 86 2.15 4.91 -28.56
N ARG A 87 2.95 4.10 -27.84
CA ARG A 87 4.26 4.48 -27.27
C ARG A 87 5.46 3.76 -27.89
N GLY A 88 5.23 2.83 -28.81
CA GLY A 88 6.28 2.06 -29.50
C GLY A 88 6.78 0.89 -28.66
N PHE A 89 7.99 0.41 -28.97
CA PHE A 89 8.65 -0.64 -28.20
C PHE A 89 8.96 -0.14 -26.79
N TYR A 90 8.84 -1.03 -25.81
CA TYR A 90 9.07 -0.70 -24.41
C TYR A 90 9.91 -1.74 -23.72
N LEU A 91 10.56 -1.29 -22.65
CA LEU A 91 11.31 -2.09 -21.70
C LEU A 91 10.84 -1.65 -20.31
N ARG A 92 9.99 -2.47 -19.70
CA ARG A 92 9.19 -2.15 -18.51
C ARG A 92 9.59 -2.97 -17.29
N ASP A 93 9.29 -2.46 -16.09
CA ASP A 93 9.45 -3.18 -14.82
C ASP A 93 10.90 -3.63 -14.54
N GLY A 94 11.89 -3.05 -15.23
CA GLY A 94 13.30 -3.33 -14.99
C GLY A 94 13.84 -2.52 -13.84
N GLY A 95 14.71 -3.08 -13.00
CA GLY A 95 15.28 -2.29 -11.92
C GLY A 95 16.03 -3.10 -10.89
N TYR A 96 16.01 -2.63 -9.66
CA TYR A 96 16.73 -3.26 -8.56
C TYR A 96 15.84 -3.44 -7.34
N TYR A 97 15.86 -4.65 -6.81
CA TYR A 97 15.22 -5.02 -5.56
C TYR A 97 16.24 -4.89 -4.43
N PHE A 98 15.96 -4.01 -3.48
CA PHE A 98 16.74 -3.80 -2.28
C PHE A 98 16.09 -4.56 -1.11
N ALA A 99 16.76 -5.62 -0.67
CA ALA A 99 16.47 -6.28 0.59
C ALA A 99 17.09 -5.47 1.74
N LEU A 100 16.40 -4.41 2.18
CA LEU A 100 16.94 -3.49 3.21
C LEU A 100 17.03 -4.14 4.59
N SER A 101 16.03 -4.94 4.96
CA SER A 101 15.96 -5.66 6.24
C SER A 101 14.96 -6.82 6.16
N ASP A 102 14.99 -7.76 7.10
CA ASP A 102 13.99 -8.85 7.23
C ASP A 102 12.55 -8.35 7.39
N TYR A 103 12.37 -7.06 7.69
CA TYR A 103 11.07 -6.42 7.88
C TYR A 103 10.71 -5.42 6.78
N MET A 104 11.58 -5.13 5.81
CA MET A 104 11.36 -4.09 4.80
C MET A 104 12.12 -4.36 3.50
N ASP A 105 11.43 -4.30 2.36
CA ASP A 105 12.04 -4.23 1.02
C ASP A 105 11.76 -2.90 0.35
N LEU A 106 12.54 -2.64 -0.71
CA LEU A 106 12.28 -1.61 -1.68
C LEU A 106 12.60 -2.15 -3.08
N ALA A 107 11.60 -2.31 -3.93
CA ALA A 107 11.77 -2.49 -5.37
C ALA A 107 11.73 -1.12 -6.06
N LEU A 108 12.83 -0.75 -6.72
CA LEU A 108 12.87 0.41 -7.58
C LEU A 108 12.91 -0.07 -9.03
N THR A 109 11.83 0.16 -9.77
CA THR A 109 11.68 -0.22 -11.17
C THR A 109 11.50 1.00 -12.05
N GLY A 110 12.04 0.93 -13.26
CA GLY A 110 11.88 1.91 -14.30
C GLY A 110 11.28 1.28 -15.55
N GLU A 111 10.70 2.13 -16.37
CA GLU A 111 10.19 1.77 -17.68
C GLU A 111 10.54 2.85 -18.70
N ILE A 112 10.87 2.43 -19.91
CA ILE A 112 11.23 3.30 -21.02
C ILE A 112 10.57 2.83 -22.30
N TYR A 113 10.14 3.78 -23.13
CA TYR A 113 9.44 3.54 -24.37
C TYR A 113 10.15 4.29 -25.51
N THR A 114 10.17 3.70 -26.71
CA THR A 114 10.92 4.29 -27.85
C THR A 114 10.36 5.62 -28.32
N LYS A 115 9.06 5.88 -28.16
CA LYS A 115 8.46 7.21 -28.47
C LYS A 115 8.67 8.25 -27.35
N GLY A 116 9.59 8.00 -26.41
CA GLY A 116 10.03 8.97 -25.41
C GLY A 116 9.14 9.07 -24.17
N SER A 117 8.20 8.13 -23.99
CA SER A 117 7.53 7.92 -22.70
C SER A 117 8.48 7.20 -21.74
N TRP A 118 8.32 7.43 -20.44
CA TRP A 118 9.09 6.74 -19.40
C TRP A 118 8.36 6.78 -18.07
N GLY A 119 8.71 5.88 -17.18
CA GLY A 119 8.12 5.81 -15.85
C GLY A 119 9.10 5.29 -14.82
N LEU A 120 8.81 5.61 -13.56
CA LEU A 120 9.55 5.16 -12.38
C LEU A 120 8.53 4.71 -11.34
N SER A 121 8.77 3.55 -10.76
CA SER A 121 7.97 3.00 -9.67
C SER A 121 8.87 2.60 -8.50
N ALA A 122 8.48 3.01 -7.31
CA ALA A 122 9.07 2.61 -6.05
C ALA A 122 8.00 1.84 -5.26
N ARG A 123 8.25 0.56 -4.99
CA ARG A 123 7.37 -0.31 -4.20
C ARG A 123 8.13 -0.78 -2.98
N SER A 124 7.61 -0.50 -1.80
CA SER A 124 8.19 -0.93 -0.53
C SER A 124 7.13 -1.63 0.28
N SER A 125 7.42 -2.83 0.74
CA SER A 125 6.60 -3.52 1.72
C SER A 125 7.35 -3.55 3.04
N TYR A 126 6.61 -3.40 4.13
CA TYR A 126 7.19 -3.52 5.46
C TYR A 126 6.25 -4.28 6.38
N ARG A 127 6.81 -5.21 7.14
CA ARG A 127 6.05 -6.06 8.05
C ARG A 127 6.90 -6.42 9.25
N LYS A 128 6.44 -6.00 10.42
CA LYS A 128 6.97 -6.41 11.70
C LYS A 128 5.89 -7.13 12.50
N ARG A 129 6.10 -8.44 12.70
CA ARG A 129 5.15 -9.31 13.41
C ARG A 129 4.79 -8.72 14.77
N TYR A 130 3.51 -8.72 15.11
CA TYR A 130 2.95 -8.16 16.36
C TYR A 130 3.14 -6.65 16.55
N LYS A 131 3.53 -5.91 15.51
CA LYS A 131 3.68 -4.45 15.57
C LYS A 131 2.88 -3.76 14.48
N PHE A 132 3.25 -3.95 13.22
CA PHE A 132 2.62 -3.28 12.10
C PHE A 132 2.94 -3.98 10.78
N SER A 133 2.09 -3.73 9.79
CA SER A 133 2.31 -4.14 8.40
C SER A 133 1.76 -3.10 7.45
N GLY A 134 2.40 -2.93 6.31
CA GLY A 134 1.93 -2.01 5.29
C GLY A 134 2.73 -2.11 4.00
N SER A 135 2.29 -1.34 3.02
CA SER A 135 2.95 -1.20 1.73
C SER A 135 2.90 0.26 1.29
N PHE A 136 3.95 0.70 0.62
CA PHE A 136 4.10 2.02 0.05
C PHE A 136 4.46 1.87 -1.42
N ASN A 137 3.63 2.37 -2.30
CA ASN A 137 3.84 2.32 -3.74
C ASN A 137 3.72 3.74 -4.28
N ALA A 138 4.78 4.24 -4.89
CA ALA A 138 4.79 5.50 -5.60
C ALA A 138 5.16 5.23 -7.05
N SER A 139 4.42 5.81 -7.97
CA SER A 139 4.65 5.66 -9.40
C SER A 139 4.55 7.01 -10.09
N TYR A 140 5.54 7.33 -10.89
CA TYR A 140 5.58 8.53 -11.73
C TYR A 140 5.69 8.10 -13.18
N LEU A 141 4.78 8.56 -14.01
CA LEU A 141 4.69 8.20 -15.42
C LEU A 141 4.64 9.46 -16.27
N VAL A 142 5.53 9.55 -17.25
CA VAL A 142 5.49 10.58 -18.28
C VAL A 142 5.07 9.93 -19.58
N THR A 143 3.85 10.25 -20.01
CA THR A 143 3.27 9.72 -21.24
C THR A 143 3.36 10.79 -22.32
N ARG A 144 4.06 10.47 -23.41
CA ARG A 144 4.13 11.27 -24.63
C ARG A 144 3.42 10.50 -25.75
N LEU A 145 2.42 11.14 -26.34
CA LEU A 145 1.66 10.63 -27.48
C LEU A 145 1.79 11.65 -28.63
N GLY A 146 1.92 11.16 -29.86
CA GLY A 146 2.12 11.99 -31.06
C GLY A 146 3.51 12.62 -31.17
N ASP A 147 3.78 13.27 -32.31
CA ASP A 147 5.05 13.95 -32.57
C ASP A 147 4.98 15.45 -32.27
N LYS A 148 6.07 15.99 -31.73
CA LYS A 148 6.15 17.39 -31.31
C LYS A 148 5.95 18.32 -32.52
N GLY A 149 4.81 19.02 -32.56
CA GLY A 149 4.45 19.96 -33.62
C GLY A 149 3.21 19.55 -34.43
N LEU A 150 2.71 18.33 -34.25
CA LEU A 150 1.44 17.89 -34.80
C LEU A 150 0.28 18.14 -33.80
N PRO A 151 -0.96 18.31 -34.29
CA PRO A 151 -2.13 18.60 -33.46
C PRO A 151 -2.53 17.46 -32.51
N ASP A 152 -2.00 16.25 -32.71
CA ASP A 152 -2.21 15.06 -31.87
C ASP A 152 -1.18 14.93 -30.73
N TYR A 153 -0.23 15.87 -30.62
CA TYR A 153 0.77 15.86 -29.55
C TYR A 153 0.13 16.07 -28.17
N SER A 154 0.32 15.10 -27.28
CA SER A 154 -0.10 15.16 -25.88
C SER A 154 1.04 14.74 -24.96
N LEU A 155 1.27 15.55 -23.93
CA LEU A 155 2.24 15.27 -22.86
C LEU A 155 1.51 15.24 -21.52
N SER A 156 1.41 14.06 -20.93
CA SER A 156 0.86 13.87 -19.59
C SER A 156 1.96 13.51 -18.60
N LYS A 157 1.87 14.10 -17.41
CA LYS A 157 2.71 13.79 -16.25
C LYS A 157 1.81 13.29 -15.15
N ASP A 158 1.87 11.99 -14.92
CA ASP A 158 0.97 11.27 -14.05
C ASP A 158 1.71 10.79 -12.80
N PHE A 159 1.09 10.95 -11.64
CA PHE A 159 1.62 10.48 -10.37
C PHE A 159 0.56 9.64 -9.64
N LYS A 160 0.98 8.53 -9.04
CA LYS A 160 0.15 7.67 -8.18
C LYS A 160 0.91 7.33 -6.90
N LEU A 161 0.22 7.41 -5.78
CA LEU A 161 0.71 7.14 -4.45
C LEU A 161 -0.31 6.28 -3.71
N ASN A 162 0.09 5.06 -3.40
CA ASN A 162 -0.70 4.11 -2.63
C ASN A 162 0.07 3.76 -1.37
N TRP A 163 -0.46 4.15 -0.21
CA TRP A 163 0.12 3.81 1.08
C TRP A 163 -0.92 3.12 1.95
N THR A 164 -0.64 1.89 2.31
CA THR A 164 -1.43 1.13 3.27
C THR A 164 -0.61 0.89 4.53
N HIS A 165 -1.24 1.07 5.68
CA HIS A 165 -0.66 0.81 6.98
C HIS A 165 -1.72 0.25 7.91
N SER A 166 -1.39 -0.83 8.61
CA SER A 166 -2.22 -1.42 9.65
C SER A 166 -1.35 -1.76 10.85
N GLN A 167 -1.68 -1.17 11.99
CA GLN A 167 -1.08 -1.53 13.26
C GLN A 167 -1.75 -2.79 13.82
N ASP A 168 -0.96 -3.74 14.30
CA ASP A 168 -1.50 -4.94 14.94
C ASP A 168 -2.11 -4.55 16.30
N PRO A 169 -3.37 -4.90 16.61
CA PRO A 169 -3.98 -4.62 17.91
C PRO A 169 -3.19 -5.21 19.09
N LYS A 170 -2.38 -6.26 18.86
CA LYS A 170 -1.49 -6.84 19.87
C LYS A 170 -0.30 -5.94 20.22
N ALA A 171 0.06 -5.00 19.34
CA ALA A 171 1.12 -4.03 19.58
C ALA A 171 0.73 -3.02 20.65
N ASN A 172 -0.54 -2.57 20.60
CA ASN A 172 -1.11 -1.68 21.59
C ASN A 172 -2.65 -1.83 21.60
N PRO A 173 -3.25 -2.43 22.64
CA PRO A 173 -4.70 -2.60 22.72
C PRO A 173 -5.45 -1.28 22.92
N TYR A 174 -4.74 -0.21 23.30
CA TYR A 174 -5.28 1.12 23.57
C TYR A 174 -5.11 2.08 22.40
N ARG A 175 -4.23 1.79 21.45
CA ARG A 175 -3.97 2.65 20.29
C ARG A 175 -3.96 1.84 19.01
N THR A 176 -4.88 2.15 18.10
CA THR A 176 -4.89 1.59 16.76
C THR A 176 -4.71 2.69 15.72
N PHE A 177 -3.71 2.53 14.86
CA PHE A 177 -3.47 3.40 13.72
C PHE A 177 -3.65 2.61 12.43
N SER A 178 -4.44 3.16 11.51
CA SER A 178 -4.58 2.63 10.15
C SER A 178 -4.54 3.77 9.14
N ALA A 179 -3.90 3.50 8.01
CA ALA A 179 -3.84 4.43 6.89
C ALA A 179 -4.12 3.65 5.60
N SER A 180 -4.93 4.23 4.74
CA SER A 180 -5.22 3.76 3.40
C SER A 180 -5.28 4.99 2.51
N VAL A 181 -4.12 5.42 2.03
CA VAL A 181 -3.99 6.53 1.10
C VAL A 181 -3.95 5.97 -0.31
N ASN A 182 -4.83 6.45 -1.17
CA ASN A 182 -4.87 6.18 -2.59
C ASN A 182 -5.05 7.52 -3.31
N PHE A 183 -3.94 8.10 -3.74
CA PHE A 183 -3.91 9.36 -4.45
C PHE A 183 -3.36 9.12 -5.84
N ALA A 184 -4.03 9.62 -6.87
CA ALA A 184 -3.47 9.60 -8.22
C ALA A 184 -3.97 10.79 -9.02
N THR A 185 -3.15 11.28 -9.94
CA THR A 185 -3.55 12.30 -10.92
C THR A 185 -4.78 11.81 -11.70
N SER A 186 -5.68 12.73 -12.08
CA SER A 186 -6.91 12.41 -12.81
C SER A 186 -6.66 11.67 -14.14
N SER A 187 -5.52 11.88 -14.78
CA SER A 187 -5.08 11.23 -16.02
C SER A 187 -4.30 9.92 -15.81
N TYR A 188 -3.89 9.59 -14.58
CA TYR A 188 -3.01 8.44 -14.31
C TYR A 188 -3.64 7.11 -14.73
N ASP A 189 -4.87 6.81 -14.30
CA ASP A 189 -5.46 5.48 -14.57
C ASP A 189 -5.83 5.31 -16.05
N ARG A 190 -6.03 6.42 -16.80
CA ARG A 190 -6.22 6.41 -18.25
C ARG A 190 -4.93 6.23 -19.03
N ASN A 191 -3.80 6.66 -18.48
CA ASN A 191 -2.49 6.56 -19.13
C ASN A 191 -1.69 5.35 -18.64
N ASN A 192 -2.13 4.65 -17.60
CA ASN A 192 -1.46 3.46 -17.12
C ASN A 192 -1.81 2.25 -18.00
N LEU A 193 -0.79 1.63 -18.59
CA LEU A 193 -0.96 0.48 -19.49
C LEU A 193 -1.46 -0.77 -18.79
N ASN A 194 -1.13 -0.97 -17.51
CA ASN A 194 -1.66 -2.08 -16.72
C ASN A 194 -3.18 -1.98 -16.54
N SER A 195 -3.78 -0.81 -16.80
CA SER A 195 -5.23 -0.64 -16.82
C SER A 195 -5.92 -1.11 -18.10
N PHE A 196 -5.18 -1.41 -19.18
CA PHE A 196 -5.76 -1.85 -20.46
C PHE A 196 -5.64 -3.36 -20.71
N TYR A 197 -4.84 -4.08 -19.91
CA TYR A 197 -4.70 -5.53 -20.05
C TYR A 197 -5.80 -6.29 -19.27
N PRO A 198 -6.73 -6.99 -19.95
CA PRO A 198 -7.73 -7.82 -19.30
C PRO A 198 -7.03 -8.99 -18.57
N GLY A 199 -7.10 -8.99 -17.23
CA GLY A 199 -6.41 -9.96 -16.35
C GLY A 199 -5.39 -9.33 -15.38
N SER A 200 -5.00 -8.07 -15.61
CA SER A 200 -4.20 -7.28 -14.68
C SER A 200 -5.12 -6.59 -13.64
N GLN A 201 -4.67 -6.47 -12.38
CA GLN A 201 -5.39 -5.75 -11.31
C GLN A 201 -5.76 -4.30 -11.69
N GLY A 202 -5.16 -3.72 -12.73
CA GLY A 202 -5.41 -2.34 -13.18
C GLY A 202 -6.68 -2.12 -14.02
N PHE A 203 -7.32 -3.14 -14.62
CA PHE A 203 -8.48 -2.90 -15.49
C PHE A 203 -9.68 -2.27 -14.75
N ALA A 204 -9.83 -2.60 -13.46
CA ALA A 204 -10.80 -1.95 -12.58
C ALA A 204 -10.41 -0.50 -12.24
N ASP A 205 -9.12 -0.20 -12.14
CA ASP A 205 -8.60 1.13 -11.81
C ASP A 205 -8.90 2.16 -12.91
N ALA A 206 -8.88 1.79 -14.20
CA ALA A 206 -9.24 2.69 -15.31
C ALA A 206 -10.69 3.20 -15.24
N ASN A 207 -11.60 2.42 -14.67
CA ASN A 207 -13.02 2.78 -14.51
C ASN A 207 -13.32 3.43 -13.14
N GLN A 208 -12.34 3.49 -12.24
CA GLN A 208 -12.52 4.03 -10.91
C GLN A 208 -12.41 5.56 -10.91
N ASN A 209 -13.58 6.22 -10.92
CA ASN A 209 -13.66 7.67 -10.95
C ASN A 209 -13.47 8.32 -9.55
N THR A 210 -13.62 7.56 -8.47
CA THR A 210 -13.51 8.06 -7.09
C THR A 210 -12.36 7.38 -6.35
N LYS A 211 -11.42 8.18 -5.86
CA LYS A 211 -10.27 7.73 -5.06
C LYS A 211 -10.43 8.21 -3.63
N GLY A 212 -10.64 7.25 -2.72
CA GLY A 212 -10.75 7.50 -1.29
C GLY A 212 -9.41 7.29 -0.60
N SER A 213 -8.97 8.27 0.16
CA SER A 213 -7.88 8.16 1.13
C SER A 213 -8.43 8.35 2.53
N SER A 214 -8.09 7.45 3.45
CA SER A 214 -8.49 7.56 4.85
C SER A 214 -7.30 7.27 5.77
N ILE A 215 -7.16 8.09 6.80
CA ILE A 215 -6.21 7.86 7.89
C ILE A 215 -7.02 7.92 9.17
N SER A 216 -6.92 6.88 9.99
CA SER A 216 -7.64 6.82 11.25
C SER A 216 -6.70 6.47 12.40
N ILE A 217 -6.90 7.17 13.51
CA ILE A 217 -6.22 6.89 14.76
C ILE A 217 -7.28 6.84 15.85
N THR A 218 -7.30 5.74 16.60
CA THR A 218 -8.17 5.57 17.76
C THR A 218 -7.31 5.36 18.98
N GLN A 219 -7.61 6.13 20.02
CA GLN A 219 -7.02 6.05 21.34
C GLN A 219 -8.10 5.75 22.37
N ARG A 220 -7.92 4.68 23.12
CA ARG A 220 -8.72 4.30 24.27
C ARG A 220 -7.90 4.53 25.53
N PHE A 221 -8.53 5.02 26.58
CA PHE A 221 -7.83 5.26 27.84
C PHE A 221 -8.15 4.12 28.82
N PRO A 222 -7.13 3.41 29.35
CA PRO A 222 -7.36 2.40 30.38
C PRO A 222 -8.01 3.05 31.61
N ASN A 223 -8.96 2.35 32.24
CA ASN A 223 -9.68 2.82 33.43
C ASN A 223 -10.44 4.15 33.27
N ASN A 224 -10.66 4.60 32.04
CA ASN A 224 -11.41 5.80 31.74
C ASN A 224 -12.45 5.48 30.65
N PRO A 225 -13.73 5.86 30.84
CA PRO A 225 -14.79 5.58 29.87
C PRO A 225 -14.62 6.30 28.52
N PHE A 226 -13.68 7.24 28.38
CA PHE A 226 -13.46 7.97 27.14
C PHE A 226 -12.67 7.18 26.09
N SER A 227 -13.10 7.30 24.84
CA SER A 227 -12.34 6.92 23.66
C SER A 227 -12.38 8.05 22.63
N ILE A 228 -11.24 8.31 22.01
CA ILE A 228 -11.07 9.37 21.03
C ILE A 228 -10.67 8.70 19.72
N SER A 229 -11.39 9.00 18.66
CA SER A 229 -11.04 8.61 17.30
C SER A 229 -10.89 9.86 16.46
N ALA A 230 -9.76 10.02 15.80
CA ALA A 230 -9.55 11.07 14.80
C ALA A 230 -9.40 10.42 13.44
N THR A 231 -10.14 10.91 12.47
CA THR A 231 -10.09 10.45 11.10
C THR A 231 -9.83 11.62 10.15
N MET A 232 -9.06 11.34 9.12
CA MET A 232 -8.83 12.22 7.99
C MET A 232 -9.34 11.47 6.77
N ASN A 233 -10.27 12.07 6.03
CA ASN A 233 -10.82 11.46 4.83
C ASN A 233 -10.64 12.42 3.66
N VAL A 234 -10.14 11.91 2.55
CA VAL A 234 -10.00 12.64 1.29
C VAL A 234 -10.69 11.82 0.22
N ASN A 235 -11.64 12.40 -0.48
CA ASN A 235 -12.31 11.77 -1.60
C ASN A 235 -12.10 12.63 -2.85
N GLN A 236 -11.36 12.08 -3.79
CA GLN A 236 -11.04 12.73 -5.06
C GLN A 236 -11.90 12.13 -6.17
N ARG A 237 -12.47 12.99 -7.02
CA ARG A 237 -13.20 12.58 -8.21
C ARG A 237 -12.41 12.98 -9.46
N SER A 238 -11.91 11.99 -10.19
CA SER A 238 -11.01 12.21 -11.33
C SER A 238 -11.69 12.85 -12.56
N LYS A 239 -13.02 12.73 -12.72
CA LYS A 239 -13.77 13.36 -13.83
C LYS A 239 -13.71 14.89 -13.83
N ASP A 240 -13.86 15.51 -12.66
CA ASP A 240 -13.99 16.97 -12.52
C ASP A 240 -12.87 17.58 -11.66
N SER A 241 -11.84 16.79 -11.33
CA SER A 241 -10.73 17.13 -10.42
C SER A 241 -11.18 17.75 -9.10
N THR A 242 -12.32 17.30 -8.57
CA THR A 242 -12.89 17.76 -7.31
C THR A 242 -12.34 16.92 -6.16
N ILE A 243 -11.94 17.59 -5.08
CA ILE A 243 -11.50 16.99 -3.82
C ILE A 243 -12.47 17.42 -2.72
N SER A 244 -13.06 16.43 -2.08
CA SER A 244 -13.73 16.58 -0.78
C SER A 244 -12.77 16.14 0.31
N LEU A 245 -12.29 17.08 1.12
CA LEU A 245 -11.38 16.83 2.23
C LEU A 245 -12.12 17.06 3.55
N THR A 246 -12.09 16.06 4.42
CA THR A 246 -12.59 16.15 5.79
C THR A 246 -11.42 15.95 6.75
N LEU A 247 -10.96 17.02 7.38
CA LEU A 247 -9.86 17.01 8.32
C LEU A 247 -9.94 18.19 9.32
N PRO A 248 -9.88 17.95 10.64
CA PRO A 248 -10.00 16.67 11.30
C PRO A 248 -11.48 16.28 11.48
N ASP A 249 -11.78 14.98 11.46
CA ASP A 249 -13.05 14.42 11.93
C ASP A 249 -12.77 13.65 13.23
N ILE A 250 -12.95 14.35 14.36
CA ILE A 250 -12.69 13.85 15.70
C ILE A 250 -14.02 13.45 16.33
N THR A 251 -14.08 12.20 16.75
CA THR A 251 -15.18 11.65 17.53
C THR A 251 -14.67 11.30 18.92
N ILE A 252 -15.28 11.90 19.94
CA ILE A 252 -15.02 11.64 21.35
C ILE A 252 -16.25 10.91 21.89
N THR A 253 -16.10 9.65 22.28
CA THR A 253 -17.19 8.87 22.89
C THR A 253 -16.85 8.54 24.33
N MET A 254 -17.86 8.56 25.19
CA MET A 254 -17.79 8.10 26.56
C MET A 254 -18.71 6.89 26.70
N SER A 255 -18.14 5.75 27.08
CA SER A 255 -18.93 4.56 27.41
C SER A 255 -19.91 4.86 28.53
N ARG A 256 -21.06 4.18 28.53
CA ARG A 256 -22.13 4.36 29.51
C ARG A 256 -21.61 4.26 30.94
N ILE A 257 -21.74 5.34 31.70
CA ILE A 257 -21.40 5.41 33.12
C ILE A 257 -22.67 5.56 33.95
N PHE A 258 -22.63 5.09 35.19
CA PHE A 258 -23.69 5.29 36.18
C PHE A 258 -23.17 6.26 37.25
N PRO A 259 -23.27 7.59 37.02
CA PRO A 259 -22.57 8.58 37.84
C PRO A 259 -22.95 8.53 39.32
N PHE A 260 -24.19 8.12 39.64
CA PHE A 260 -24.67 8.04 41.02
C PHE A 260 -24.59 6.63 41.63
N LYS A 261 -24.09 5.64 40.90
CA LYS A 261 -23.95 4.27 41.42
C LYS A 261 -22.84 4.22 42.46
N ARG A 262 -23.17 3.67 43.64
CA ARG A 262 -22.22 3.58 44.76
C ARG A 262 -21.14 2.55 44.44
N LYS A 263 -19.87 2.87 44.73
CA LYS A 263 -18.72 1.96 44.53
C LYS A 263 -18.80 0.72 45.44
N ASN A 264 -19.26 0.91 46.67
CA ASN A 264 -19.53 -0.16 47.64
C ASN A 264 -21.05 -0.30 47.79
N ALA A 265 -21.62 -1.36 47.21
CA ALA A 265 -23.05 -1.61 47.27
C ALA A 265 -23.44 -2.18 48.65
N VAL A 266 -24.01 -1.35 49.51
CA VAL A 266 -24.66 -1.79 50.76
C VAL A 266 -26.16 -1.50 50.66
N GLY A 267 -26.96 -2.56 50.64
CA GLY A 267 -28.42 -2.51 50.54
C GLY A 267 -28.97 -2.56 49.11
N LYS A 268 -30.29 -2.33 48.97
CA LYS A 268 -30.97 -2.29 47.66
C LYS A 268 -30.53 -1.07 46.85
N GLU A 269 -30.32 -1.25 45.54
CA GLU A 269 -30.02 -0.15 44.62
C GLU A 269 -31.17 0.86 44.61
N ARG A 270 -30.84 2.15 44.82
CA ARG A 270 -31.81 3.24 44.74
C ARG A 270 -32.09 3.59 43.29
N TRP A 271 -33.23 4.21 43.02
CA TRP A 271 -33.67 4.55 41.67
C TRP A 271 -32.63 5.41 40.92
N TYR A 272 -32.04 6.39 41.58
CA TYR A 272 -31.06 7.28 40.96
C TYR A 272 -29.75 6.58 40.54
N GLU A 273 -29.45 5.41 41.12
CA GLU A 273 -28.25 4.63 40.77
C GLU A 273 -28.39 3.91 39.43
N LYS A 274 -29.62 3.83 38.90
CA LYS A 274 -29.93 3.29 37.58
C LYS A 274 -29.87 4.35 36.48
N ILE A 275 -29.65 5.61 36.84
CA ILE A 275 -29.43 6.69 35.88
C ILE A 275 -28.07 6.45 35.23
N SER A 276 -28.12 6.36 33.92
CA SER A 276 -26.96 6.15 33.09
C SER A 276 -26.76 7.33 32.15
N MET A 277 -25.50 7.66 31.95
CA MET A 277 -25.08 8.78 31.13
C MET A 277 -24.04 8.29 30.13
N SER A 278 -24.14 8.78 28.91
CA SER A 278 -23.12 8.63 27.88
C SER A 278 -22.85 9.99 27.24
N TYR A 279 -21.75 10.11 26.52
CA TYR A 279 -21.38 11.35 25.85
C TYR A 279 -20.80 11.02 24.48
N ASN A 280 -21.26 11.71 23.45
CA ASN A 280 -20.68 11.66 22.10
C ASN A 280 -20.47 13.09 21.63
N GLY A 281 -19.21 13.48 21.48
CA GLY A 281 -18.80 14.74 20.86
C GLY A 281 -18.25 14.47 19.46
N TYR A 282 -18.68 15.25 18.49
CA TYR A 282 -18.20 15.21 17.12
C TYR A 282 -17.66 16.59 16.76
N LEU A 283 -16.42 16.65 16.31
CA LEU A 283 -15.81 17.83 15.72
C LEU A 283 -15.40 17.46 14.32
N ARG A 284 -16.10 18.01 13.33
CA ARG A 284 -15.84 17.76 11.92
C ARG A 284 -15.50 19.06 11.23
N ASN A 285 -14.41 19.04 10.48
CA ASN A 285 -14.07 20.10 9.55
C ASN A 285 -13.98 19.54 8.13
N SER A 286 -14.60 20.23 7.16
CA SER A 286 -14.70 19.78 5.77
C SER A 286 -14.56 20.91 4.76
N ILE A 287 -13.98 20.62 3.61
CA ILE A 287 -13.85 21.51 2.46
C ILE A 287 -14.08 20.73 1.17
N ASP A 288 -14.82 21.34 0.24
CA ASP A 288 -14.97 20.86 -1.13
C ASP A 288 -14.28 21.87 -2.05
N THR A 289 -13.19 21.45 -2.71
CA THR A 289 -12.41 22.33 -3.61
C THR A 289 -11.89 21.54 -4.81
N LYS A 290 -11.19 22.21 -5.72
CA LYS A 290 -10.50 21.57 -6.85
C LYS A 290 -9.03 21.30 -6.51
N GLU A 291 -8.46 20.26 -7.14
CA GLU A 291 -7.06 19.83 -6.95
C GLU A 291 -6.05 20.99 -7.04
N ASP A 292 -6.22 21.89 -8.01
CA ASP A 292 -5.35 23.04 -8.28
C ASP A 292 -5.45 24.16 -7.22
N LYS A 293 -6.54 24.17 -6.47
CA LYS A 293 -6.84 25.17 -5.44
C LYS A 293 -6.60 24.67 -4.02
N LEU A 294 -6.50 23.35 -3.80
CA LEU A 294 -6.33 22.76 -2.46
C LEU A 294 -5.13 23.35 -1.68
N PHE A 295 -3.97 23.50 -2.33
CA PHE A 295 -2.76 24.07 -1.68
C PHE A 295 -2.73 25.60 -1.65
N LYS A 296 -3.71 26.26 -2.28
CA LYS A 296 -3.86 27.73 -2.33
C LYS A 296 -5.07 28.23 -1.52
N SER A 297 -5.98 27.34 -1.14
CA SER A 297 -7.16 27.63 -0.34
C SER A 297 -6.77 27.83 1.13
N SER A 298 -7.37 28.85 1.75
CA SER A 298 -7.10 29.18 3.15
C SER A 298 -7.86 28.24 4.08
N LEU A 299 -7.14 27.65 5.04
CA LEU A 299 -7.69 26.73 6.06
C LEU A 299 -8.79 27.36 6.94
N VAL A 300 -8.90 28.70 6.95
CA VAL A 300 -9.74 29.43 7.90
C VAL A 300 -11.06 29.92 7.30
N LYS A 301 -11.13 30.20 5.99
CA LYS A 301 -12.31 30.85 5.36
C LYS A 301 -13.18 29.89 4.53
N ASP A 302 -12.56 28.89 3.91
CA ASP A 302 -13.25 28.01 2.96
C ASP A 302 -13.75 26.70 3.61
N TRP A 303 -13.45 26.53 4.90
CA TRP A 303 -13.67 25.31 5.64
C TRP A 303 -14.97 25.39 6.46
N ARG A 304 -15.81 24.36 6.34
CA ARG A 304 -17.04 24.20 7.12
C ARG A 304 -16.73 23.44 8.39
N ASN A 305 -16.76 24.15 9.51
CA ASN A 305 -16.60 23.61 10.85
C ASN A 305 -17.98 23.27 11.44
N ALA A 306 -18.12 22.07 12.01
CA ALA A 306 -19.29 21.64 12.76
C ALA A 306 -18.85 20.96 14.06
N MET A 307 -19.46 21.35 15.18
CA MET A 307 -19.19 20.79 16.49
C MET A 307 -20.51 20.37 17.13
N GLN A 308 -20.76 19.07 17.24
CA GLN A 308 -21.98 18.55 17.81
C GLN A 308 -21.69 17.81 19.12
N HIS A 309 -22.44 18.13 20.16
CA HIS A 309 -22.41 17.42 21.43
C HIS A 309 -23.73 16.69 21.64
N GLN A 310 -23.63 15.42 22.04
CA GLN A 310 -24.80 14.62 22.36
C GLN A 310 -24.60 13.90 23.70
N ILE A 311 -25.54 14.11 24.61
CA ILE A 311 -25.53 13.54 25.96
C ILE A 311 -26.84 12.79 26.19
N PRO A 312 -26.91 11.50 25.80
CA PRO A 312 -28.04 10.65 26.14
C PRO A 312 -27.97 10.25 27.61
N VAL A 313 -29.02 10.58 28.35
CA VAL A 313 -29.27 10.14 29.72
C VAL A 313 -30.49 9.24 29.71
N SER A 314 -30.35 8.03 30.26
CA SER A 314 -31.46 7.08 30.37
C SER A 314 -31.44 6.38 31.72
N ALA A 315 -32.61 6.03 32.22
CA ALA A 315 -32.75 5.18 33.39
C ALA A 315 -33.79 4.10 33.08
N THR A 316 -33.59 2.88 33.57
CA THR A 316 -34.56 1.79 33.42
C THR A 316 -34.99 1.32 34.81
N PHE A 317 -36.29 1.35 35.06
CA PHE A 317 -36.91 0.97 36.33
C PHE A 317 -37.88 -0.18 36.13
N SER A 318 -37.74 -1.24 36.94
CA SER A 318 -38.69 -2.34 37.00
C SER A 318 -39.75 -2.05 38.08
N LEU A 319 -40.94 -1.62 37.66
CA LEU A 319 -42.12 -1.46 38.51
C LEU A 319 -42.81 -2.83 38.70
N PHE A 320 -43.20 -3.16 39.93
CA PHE A 320 -43.90 -4.40 40.28
C PHE A 320 -43.26 -5.73 39.79
N LYS A 321 -41.96 -5.74 39.45
CA LYS A 321 -41.21 -6.87 38.84
C LYS A 321 -41.65 -7.31 37.44
N TYR A 322 -42.72 -6.72 36.87
CA TYR A 322 -43.26 -7.11 35.56
C TYR A 322 -43.25 -5.98 34.53
N LEU A 323 -43.13 -4.72 34.95
CA LEU A 323 -43.21 -3.55 34.06
C LEU A 323 -41.89 -2.78 34.06
N ASN A 324 -41.20 -2.70 32.92
CA ASN A 324 -39.97 -1.92 32.77
C ASN A 324 -40.28 -0.55 32.15
N ILE A 325 -40.11 0.51 32.94
CA ILE A 325 -40.25 1.90 32.49
C ILE A 325 -38.86 2.47 32.25
N SER A 326 -38.58 2.94 31.04
CA SER A 326 -37.26 3.48 30.67
C SER A 326 -37.33 4.92 30.17
N PRO A 327 -37.40 5.94 31.05
CA PRO A 327 -37.30 7.33 30.61
C PRO A 327 -35.92 7.60 29.99
N SER A 328 -35.92 8.30 28.87
CA SER A 328 -34.73 8.75 28.17
C SER A 328 -34.82 10.23 27.86
N PHE A 329 -33.73 10.96 28.11
CA PHE A 329 -33.53 12.34 27.73
C PHE A 329 -32.25 12.42 26.90
N ASN A 330 -32.27 13.16 25.80
CA ASN A 330 -31.10 13.32 24.96
C ASN A 330 -30.86 14.81 24.72
N TYR A 331 -29.77 15.33 25.30
CA TYR A 331 -29.32 16.69 25.04
C TYR A 331 -28.47 16.69 23.77
N THR A 332 -28.86 17.47 22.76
CA THR A 332 -28.09 17.65 21.53
C THR A 332 -27.82 19.14 21.34
N GLU A 333 -26.55 19.50 21.21
CA GLU A 333 -26.05 20.85 20.89
C GLU A 333 -25.26 20.77 19.57
N ARG A 334 -25.35 21.78 18.71
CA ARG A 334 -24.81 21.80 17.34
C ARG A 334 -24.07 23.09 17.00
#